data_AF-A0A7S0PWC8-F1
#
_entry.id   AF-A0A7S0PWC8-F1
#
_cell.length_a   1.000
_cell.length_b   1.000
_cell.length_c   1.000
_cell.angle_alpha   90.00
_cell.angle_beta   90.00
_cell.angle_gamma   90.00
#
_symmetry.space_group_name_H-M   'P 1'
#
loop_
_entity.id
_entity.type
_entity.pdbx_description
1 polymer ?
#
loop_
_entity_poly.entity_id
_entity_poly.type
_entity_poly.pdbx_seq_one_letter_code
_entity_poly.pdbx_strand_id
1 'polypeptide(L)'
;SHRSLLACDSSLMSWFSSAPSMDSQIFNLKFTSKQIARTATKCTKQEKDELIKVKKAMEKGDMDTARIYGQNAIRIRNTGNNYLRLASRIDAVASRLESAIKMQQVSSQMGTVVKGMDKALASMDMDKIASVMEQFEKSFDELDLRGQAVEGTLASSTATSMPESEVDSLIQQVSDEHGLEFASRAVDAATAPVAMKVTNTETATQEADEDQLEKRLAALRG
;
A
#
# COMPACT_ATOMS: atom_id res chain seq x y z
N SER A 1 -71.15 9.59 -29.72
CA SER A 1 -70.59 9.11 -28.45
C SER A 1 -69.40 8.22 -28.76
N HIS A 2 -68.38 8.18 -27.89
CA HIS A 2 -67.09 7.49 -28.01
C HIS A 2 -65.92 8.30 -28.60
N ARG A 3 -65.34 9.14 -27.73
CA ARG A 3 -63.93 9.51 -27.77
C ARG A 3 -63.38 9.40 -26.35
N SER A 4 -62.91 8.21 -25.98
CA SER A 4 -62.18 7.98 -24.74
C SER A 4 -61.38 6.68 -24.90
N LEU A 5 -60.11 6.77 -25.29
CA LEU A 5 -59.09 5.72 -25.15
C LEU A 5 -57.76 6.20 -25.76
N LEU A 6 -57.21 7.30 -25.25
CA LEU A 6 -55.79 7.66 -25.43
C LEU A 6 -55.31 8.39 -24.18
N ALA A 7 -55.20 7.63 -23.09
CA ALA A 7 -54.33 7.95 -21.97
C ALA A 7 -53.56 6.65 -21.69
N CYS A 8 -52.65 6.32 -22.61
CA CYS A 8 -51.67 5.27 -22.38
C CYS A 8 -50.69 5.83 -21.34
N ASP A 9 -50.79 5.22 -20.17
CA ASP A 9 -50.10 5.49 -18.93
C ASP A 9 -48.57 5.57 -19.12
N SER A 10 -47.99 6.78 -19.05
CA SER A 10 -46.54 6.98 -19.04
C SER A 10 -45.89 6.52 -17.73
N SER A 11 -46.66 6.01 -16.77
CA SER A 11 -46.17 5.52 -15.48
C SER A 11 -45.57 4.11 -15.55
N LEU A 12 -45.97 3.31 -16.54
CA LEU A 12 -45.53 1.91 -16.67
C LEU A 12 -44.12 1.72 -17.25
N MET A 13 -43.46 2.79 -17.71
CA MET A 13 -42.05 2.78 -18.16
C MET A 13 -41.04 3.26 -17.10
N SER A 14 -41.45 3.43 -15.84
CA SER A 14 -40.57 3.84 -14.74
C SER A 14 -40.14 2.68 -13.82
N TRP A 15 -40.63 1.45 -14.03
CA TRP A 15 -40.44 0.35 -13.06
C TRP A 15 -39.10 -0.39 -13.18
N PHE A 16 -38.28 -0.12 -14.20
CA PHE A 16 -37.03 -0.84 -14.45
C PHE A 16 -35.78 0.05 -14.57
N SER A 17 -35.75 1.19 -13.88
CA SER A 17 -34.57 2.07 -13.85
C SER A 17 -34.13 2.36 -12.42
N SER A 18 -33.78 1.31 -11.69
CA SER A 18 -32.90 1.45 -10.53
C SER A 18 -31.80 0.40 -10.65
N ALA A 19 -30.90 0.61 -11.60
CA ALA A 19 -29.60 -0.04 -11.51
C ALA A 19 -28.98 0.43 -10.18
N PRO A 20 -28.53 -0.49 -9.30
CA PRO A 20 -27.92 -0.09 -8.04
C PRO A 20 -26.76 0.85 -8.36
N SER A 21 -26.70 1.99 -7.66
CA SER A 21 -25.61 2.95 -7.81
C SER A 21 -24.27 2.22 -7.66
N MET A 22 -23.25 2.63 -8.42
CA MET A 22 -21.95 1.96 -8.38
C MET A 22 -21.37 1.90 -6.95
N ASP A 23 -21.67 2.91 -6.11
CA ASP A 23 -21.35 2.90 -4.68
C ASP A 23 -22.02 1.77 -3.91
N SER A 24 -23.30 1.48 -4.19
CA SER A 24 -24.04 0.36 -3.60
C SER A 24 -23.43 -0.98 -4.01
N GLN A 25 -23.01 -1.10 -5.28
CA GLN A 25 -22.34 -2.31 -5.77
C GLN A 25 -20.97 -2.52 -5.09
N ILE A 26 -20.17 -1.47 -4.91
CA ILE A 26 -18.90 -1.55 -4.17
C ILE A 26 -19.14 -1.92 -2.71
N PHE A 27 -20.14 -1.32 -2.06
CA PHE A 27 -20.50 -1.66 -0.69
C PHE A 27 -20.85 -3.16 -0.57
N ASN A 28 -21.70 -3.66 -1.48
CA ASN A 28 -22.06 -5.07 -1.52
C ASN A 28 -20.82 -5.96 -1.76
N LEU A 29 -19.93 -5.61 -2.68
CA LEU A 29 -18.70 -6.36 -2.93
C LEU A 29 -17.78 -6.40 -1.69
N LYS A 30 -17.58 -5.27 -1.00
CA LYS A 30 -16.80 -5.20 0.24
C LYS A 30 -17.44 -6.02 1.36
N PHE A 31 -18.76 -5.95 1.49
CA PHE A 31 -19.50 -6.72 2.47
C PHE A 31 -19.36 -8.22 2.20
N THR A 32 -19.57 -8.66 0.96
CA THR A 32 -19.40 -10.05 0.53
C THR A 32 -17.96 -10.52 0.71
N SER A 33 -16.95 -9.69 0.38
CA SER A 33 -15.53 -10.00 0.65
C SER A 33 -15.28 -10.29 2.13
N LYS A 34 -15.73 -9.41 3.03
CA LYS A 34 -15.61 -9.60 4.48
C LYS A 34 -16.39 -10.82 4.96
N GLN A 35 -17.57 -11.09 4.41
CA GLN A 35 -18.36 -12.26 4.75
C GLN A 35 -17.65 -13.56 4.35
N ILE A 36 -17.06 -13.61 3.14
CA ILE A 36 -16.27 -14.75 2.67
C ILE A 36 -15.00 -14.92 3.50
N ALA A 37 -14.31 -13.85 3.87
CA ALA A 37 -13.15 -13.90 4.77
C ALA A 37 -13.51 -14.49 6.15
N ARG A 38 -14.68 -14.14 6.71
CA ARG A 38 -15.20 -14.76 7.93
C ARG A 38 -15.51 -16.24 7.74
N THR A 39 -16.06 -16.63 6.59
CA THR A 39 -16.27 -18.05 6.26
C THR A 39 -14.94 -18.80 6.16
N ALA A 40 -13.90 -18.20 5.58
CA ALA A 40 -12.56 -18.79 5.54
C ALA A 40 -11.99 -19.03 6.95
N THR A 41 -12.11 -18.07 7.86
CA THR A 41 -11.68 -18.24 9.27
C THR A 41 -12.54 -19.24 10.04
N LYS A 42 -13.82 -19.41 9.67
CA LYS A 42 -14.67 -20.48 10.21
C LYS A 42 -14.18 -21.85 9.75
N CYS A 43 -13.77 -21.99 8.48
CA CYS A 43 -13.18 -23.23 7.97
C CYS A 43 -11.89 -23.60 8.71
N THR A 44 -11.00 -22.63 9.02
CA THR A 44 -9.77 -22.93 9.78
C THR A 44 -10.05 -23.39 11.22
N LYS A 45 -11.14 -22.91 11.84
CA LYS A 45 -11.60 -23.43 13.15
C LYS A 45 -12.12 -24.87 13.02
N GLN A 46 -12.97 -25.13 12.02
CA GLN A 46 -13.49 -26.46 11.76
C GLN A 46 -12.37 -27.48 11.43
N GLU A 47 -11.34 -27.06 10.70
CA GLU A 47 -10.15 -27.87 10.46
C GLU A 47 -9.48 -28.29 11.76
N LYS A 48 -9.29 -27.36 12.70
CA LYS A 48 -8.72 -27.65 14.03
C LYS A 48 -9.58 -28.65 14.82
N ASP A 49 -10.89 -28.49 14.77
CA ASP A 49 -11.83 -29.40 15.44
C ASP A 49 -11.74 -30.82 14.86
N GLU A 50 -11.65 -30.96 13.53
CA GLU A 50 -11.45 -32.26 12.88
C GLU A 50 -10.07 -32.87 13.20
N LEU A 51 -9.01 -32.07 13.28
CA LEU A 51 -7.69 -32.54 13.70
C LEU A 51 -7.69 -33.07 15.14
N ILE A 52 -8.47 -32.47 16.05
CA ILE A 52 -8.66 -32.99 17.41
C ILE A 52 -9.36 -34.34 17.36
N LYS A 53 -10.37 -34.51 16.49
CA LYS A 53 -11.05 -35.81 16.31
C LYS A 53 -10.12 -36.87 15.74
N VAL A 54 -9.23 -36.51 14.80
CA VAL A 54 -8.18 -37.40 14.29
C VAL A 54 -7.29 -37.89 15.43
N LYS A 55 -6.79 -36.98 16.27
CA LYS A 55 -5.94 -37.34 17.43
C LYS A 55 -6.65 -38.33 18.36
N LYS A 56 -7.91 -38.04 18.72
CA LYS A 56 -8.72 -38.93 19.57
C LYS A 56 -9.00 -40.30 18.93
N ALA A 57 -9.20 -40.35 17.62
CA ALA A 57 -9.39 -41.62 16.91
C ALA A 57 -8.09 -42.45 16.87
N MET A 58 -6.93 -41.79 16.71
CA MET A 58 -5.63 -42.47 16.77
C MET A 58 -5.31 -43.02 18.16
N GLU A 59 -5.61 -42.27 19.22
CA GLU A 59 -5.44 -42.71 20.61
C GLU A 59 -6.26 -43.97 20.94
N LYS A 60 -7.41 -44.14 20.28
CA LYS A 60 -8.28 -45.32 20.41
C LYS A 60 -7.84 -46.52 19.55
N GLY A 61 -6.90 -46.32 18.62
CA GLY A 61 -6.46 -47.34 17.67
C GLY A 61 -7.35 -47.50 16.43
N ASP A 62 -8.36 -46.64 16.24
CA ASP A 62 -9.32 -46.72 15.13
C ASP A 62 -8.79 -45.99 13.88
N MET A 63 -7.86 -46.64 13.17
CA MET A 63 -7.16 -46.04 12.02
C MET A 63 -8.08 -45.69 10.84
N ASP A 64 -9.14 -46.45 10.60
CA ASP A 64 -10.10 -46.18 9.53
C ASP A 64 -10.90 -44.89 9.80
N THR A 65 -11.35 -44.70 11.04
CA THR A 65 -12.05 -43.49 11.48
C THR A 65 -11.12 -42.26 11.45
N ALA A 66 -9.86 -42.43 11.88
CA ALA A 66 -8.84 -41.37 11.81
C ALA A 66 -8.58 -40.92 10.36
N ARG A 67 -8.56 -41.85 9.41
CA ARG A 67 -8.39 -41.54 7.97
C ARG A 67 -9.57 -40.72 7.43
N ILE A 68 -10.81 -41.03 7.80
CA ILE A 68 -12.00 -40.26 7.39
C ILE A 68 -11.95 -38.82 7.93
N TYR A 69 -11.66 -38.64 9.22
CA TYR A 69 -11.51 -37.30 9.80
C TYR A 69 -10.34 -36.52 9.19
N GLY A 70 -9.22 -37.20 8.88
CA GLY A 70 -8.08 -36.59 8.21
C GLY A 70 -8.40 -36.09 6.81
N GLN A 71 -9.12 -36.89 6.00
CA GLN A 71 -9.61 -36.47 4.68
C GLN A 71 -10.54 -35.27 4.79
N ASN A 72 -11.43 -35.25 5.78
CA ASN A 72 -12.30 -34.10 6.04
C ASN A 72 -11.52 -32.84 6.42
N ALA A 73 -10.49 -32.96 7.27
CA ALA A 73 -9.63 -31.83 7.65
C ALA A 73 -8.92 -31.25 6.42
N ILE A 74 -8.32 -32.09 5.56
CA ILE A 74 -7.66 -31.64 4.32
C ILE A 74 -8.65 -30.95 3.39
N ARG A 75 -9.85 -31.51 3.22
CA ARG A 75 -10.91 -30.91 2.40
C ARG A 75 -11.30 -29.52 2.92
N ILE A 76 -11.55 -29.39 4.23
CA ILE A 76 -11.92 -28.11 4.86
C ILE A 76 -10.80 -27.09 4.72
N ARG A 77 -9.54 -27.49 4.92
CA ARG A 77 -8.36 -26.63 4.72
C ARG A 77 -8.30 -26.08 3.30
N ASN A 78 -8.47 -26.94 2.29
CA ASN A 78 -8.43 -26.54 0.88
C ASN A 78 -9.59 -25.59 0.55
N THR A 79 -10.80 -25.87 1.04
CA THR A 79 -11.95 -24.98 0.91
C THR A 79 -11.70 -23.63 1.58
N GLY A 80 -11.12 -23.61 2.79
CA GLY A 80 -10.74 -22.38 3.49
C GLY A 80 -9.75 -21.53 2.70
N ASN A 81 -8.70 -22.14 2.15
CA ASN A 81 -7.72 -21.47 1.29
C ASN A 81 -8.35 -20.90 0.02
N ASN A 82 -9.29 -21.62 -0.60
CA ASN A 82 -10.03 -21.13 -1.77
C ASN A 82 -10.90 -19.92 -1.43
N TYR A 83 -11.60 -19.93 -0.29
CA TYR A 83 -12.36 -18.77 0.18
C TYR A 83 -11.47 -17.57 0.50
N LEU A 84 -10.31 -17.79 1.12
CA LEU A 84 -9.35 -16.72 1.40
C LEU A 84 -8.89 -16.05 0.09
N ARG A 85 -8.49 -16.86 -0.90
CA ARG A 85 -8.09 -16.37 -2.23
C ARG A 85 -9.23 -15.60 -2.92
N LEU A 86 -10.46 -16.11 -2.84
CA LEU A 86 -11.62 -15.46 -3.42
C LEU A 86 -11.91 -14.11 -2.73
N ALA A 87 -11.87 -14.06 -1.39
CA ALA A 87 -12.05 -12.82 -0.64
C ALA A 87 -11.02 -11.77 -1.02
N SER A 88 -9.72 -12.13 -1.07
CA SER A 88 -8.65 -11.20 -1.47
C SER A 88 -8.84 -10.67 -2.89
N ARG A 89 -9.30 -11.51 -3.83
CA ARG A 89 -9.60 -11.07 -5.20
C ARG A 89 -10.78 -10.10 -5.26
N ILE A 90 -11.86 -10.37 -4.54
CA ILE A 90 -13.04 -9.50 -4.49
C ILE A 90 -12.68 -8.16 -3.83
N ASP A 91 -11.88 -8.18 -2.77
CA ASP A 91 -11.42 -6.96 -2.09
C ASP A 91 -10.56 -6.08 -3.01
N ALA A 92 -9.64 -6.69 -3.76
CA ALA A 92 -8.83 -5.98 -4.75
C ALA A 92 -9.68 -5.35 -5.85
N VAL A 93 -10.71 -6.04 -6.34
CA VAL A 93 -11.65 -5.50 -7.33
C VAL A 93 -12.45 -4.33 -6.74
N ALA A 94 -12.95 -4.48 -5.51
CA ALA A 94 -13.70 -3.42 -4.83
C ALA A 94 -12.84 -2.17 -4.59
N SER A 95 -11.58 -2.33 -4.22
CA SER A 95 -10.62 -1.23 -4.05
C SER A 95 -10.35 -0.49 -5.35
N ARG A 96 -10.14 -1.22 -6.46
CA ARG A 96 -9.96 -0.61 -7.79
C ARG A 96 -11.20 0.17 -8.24
N LEU A 97 -12.39 -0.39 -8.03
CA LEU A 97 -13.65 0.29 -8.34
C LEU A 97 -13.82 1.56 -7.50
N GLU A 98 -13.47 1.54 -6.21
CA GLU A 98 -13.54 2.71 -5.35
C GLU A 98 -12.60 3.82 -5.82
N SER A 99 -11.36 3.48 -6.18
CA SER A 99 -10.42 4.44 -6.77
C SER A 99 -10.96 5.02 -8.08
N ALA A 100 -11.56 4.20 -8.93
CA ALA A 100 -12.15 4.65 -10.19
C ALA A 100 -13.32 5.63 -9.97
N ILE A 101 -14.21 5.36 -9.01
CA ILE A 101 -15.32 6.28 -8.69
C ILE A 101 -14.79 7.58 -8.09
N LYS A 102 -13.85 7.51 -7.15
CA LYS A 102 -13.23 8.72 -6.58
C LYS A 102 -12.58 9.57 -7.67
N MET A 103 -11.87 8.94 -8.61
CA MET A 103 -11.28 9.64 -9.76
C MET A 103 -12.36 10.23 -10.67
N GLN A 104 -13.46 9.52 -10.92
CA GLN A 104 -14.60 10.02 -11.68
C GLN A 104 -15.24 11.24 -11.01
N GLN A 105 -15.38 11.21 -9.68
CA GLN A 105 -15.90 12.33 -8.90
C GLN A 105 -14.96 13.55 -8.97
N VAL A 106 -13.65 13.35 -8.83
CA VAL A 106 -12.66 14.42 -8.99
C VAL A 106 -12.69 15.00 -10.40
N SER A 107 -12.76 14.15 -11.43
CA SER A 107 -12.87 14.60 -12.82
C SER A 107 -14.16 15.40 -13.07
N SER A 108 -15.28 14.98 -12.49
CA SER A 108 -16.56 15.71 -12.55
C SER A 108 -16.47 17.08 -11.84
N GLN A 109 -15.83 17.13 -10.67
CA GLN A 109 -15.59 18.38 -9.94
C GLN A 109 -14.66 19.31 -10.70
N MET A 110 -13.54 18.80 -11.24
CA MET A 110 -12.64 19.55 -12.11
C MET A 110 -13.36 20.08 -13.34
N GLY A 111 -14.22 19.28 -13.99
CA GLY A 111 -15.03 19.74 -15.11
C GLY A 111 -15.99 20.88 -14.74
N THR A 112 -16.50 20.87 -13.51
CA THR A 112 -17.35 21.96 -12.98
C THR A 112 -16.52 23.21 -12.68
N VAL A 113 -15.34 23.05 -12.07
CA VAL A 113 -14.41 24.15 -11.78
C VAL A 113 -13.91 24.79 -13.08
N VAL A 114 -13.51 24.00 -14.08
CA VAL A 114 -13.05 24.51 -15.39
C VAL A 114 -14.17 25.29 -16.08
N LYS A 115 -15.41 24.79 -16.09
CA LYS A 115 -16.56 25.56 -16.61
C LYS A 115 -16.80 26.85 -15.84
N GLY A 116 -16.59 26.86 -14.52
CA GLY A 116 -16.67 28.05 -13.69
C GLY A 116 -15.54 29.04 -14.01
N MET A 117 -14.33 28.53 -14.24
CA MET A 117 -13.16 29.30 -14.63
C MET A 117 -13.32 29.89 -16.04
N ASP A 118 -13.83 29.14 -17.02
CA ASP A 118 -14.14 29.64 -18.36
C ASP A 118 -15.14 30.81 -18.31
N LYS A 119 -16.17 30.69 -17.46
CA LYS A 119 -17.13 31.79 -17.22
C LYS A 119 -16.48 32.99 -16.51
N ALA A 120 -15.60 32.75 -15.54
CA ALA A 120 -14.90 33.81 -14.83
C ALA A 120 -13.90 34.54 -15.75
N LEU A 121 -13.15 33.81 -16.58
CA LEU A 121 -12.25 34.33 -17.59
C LEU A 121 -13.00 35.11 -18.67
N ALA A 122 -14.19 34.67 -19.08
CA ALA A 122 -15.06 35.44 -19.98
C ALA A 122 -15.57 36.75 -19.35
N SER A 123 -15.58 36.87 -18.02
CA SER A 123 -15.93 38.09 -17.29
C SER A 123 -14.74 38.92 -16.81
N MET A 124 -13.51 38.45 -17.01
CA MET A 124 -12.29 39.14 -16.59
C MET A 124 -11.65 39.86 -17.78
N ASP A 125 -11.65 41.20 -17.72
CA ASP A 125 -10.85 42.05 -18.60
C ASP A 125 -9.35 41.76 -18.42
N MET A 126 -8.62 41.73 -19.55
CA MET A 126 -7.17 41.50 -19.59
C MET A 126 -6.38 42.47 -18.70
N ASP A 127 -6.90 43.68 -18.50
CA ASP A 127 -6.30 44.71 -17.64
C ASP A 127 -6.30 44.32 -16.14
N LYS A 128 -7.33 43.59 -15.67
CA LYS A 128 -7.36 43.10 -14.28
C LYS A 128 -6.40 41.93 -14.08
N ILE A 129 -6.20 41.09 -15.10
CA ILE A 129 -5.22 40.00 -15.07
C ILE A 129 -3.80 40.57 -15.01
N ALA A 130 -3.50 41.64 -15.76
CA ALA A 130 -2.21 42.33 -15.69
C ALA A 130 -1.93 42.88 -14.27
N SER A 131 -2.95 43.48 -13.62
CA SER A 131 -2.82 43.99 -12.25
C SER A 131 -2.63 42.89 -11.20
N VAL A 132 -3.31 41.75 -11.35
CA VAL A 132 -3.16 40.61 -10.43
C VAL A 132 -1.81 39.92 -10.60
N MET A 133 -1.28 39.84 -11.82
CA MET A 133 0.08 39.30 -12.06
C MET A 133 1.16 40.17 -11.43
N GLU A 134 1.04 41.50 -11.48
CA GLU A 134 1.96 42.41 -10.78
C GLU A 134 1.90 42.25 -9.25
N GLN A 135 0.71 41.99 -8.69
CA GLN A 135 0.55 41.69 -7.26
C GLN A 135 1.06 40.30 -6.86
N PHE A 136 0.95 39.31 -7.75
CA PHE A 136 1.47 37.97 -7.54
C PHE A 136 3.00 37.96 -7.51
N GLU A 137 3.66 38.69 -8.42
CA GLU A 137 5.13 38.84 -8.45
C GLU A 137 5.65 39.44 -7.13
N LYS A 138 5.03 40.53 -6.65
CA LYS A 138 5.34 41.12 -5.34
C LYS A 138 5.13 40.16 -4.17
N SER A 139 4.06 39.36 -4.21
CA SER A 139 3.75 38.39 -3.15
C SER A 139 4.69 37.18 -3.17
N PHE A 140 5.17 36.78 -4.36
CA PHE A 140 6.09 35.66 -4.53
C PHE A 140 7.51 36.05 -4.11
N ASP A 141 7.97 37.26 -4.46
CA ASP A 141 9.23 37.82 -3.96
C ASP A 141 9.24 37.92 -2.42
N GLU A 142 8.13 38.37 -1.82
CA GLU A 142 8.00 38.46 -0.37
C GLU A 142 7.94 37.08 0.29
N LEU A 143 7.38 36.08 -0.38
CA LEU A 143 7.37 34.70 0.10
C LEU A 143 8.75 34.05 0.01
N ASP A 144 9.53 34.29 -1.05
CA ASP A 144 10.91 33.81 -1.15
C ASP A 144 11.81 34.48 -0.11
N LEU A 145 11.71 35.80 0.07
CA LEU A 145 12.41 36.54 1.13
C LEU A 145 12.06 36.02 2.53
N ARG A 146 10.77 35.72 2.79
CA ARG A 146 10.33 35.11 4.06
C ARG A 146 10.76 33.65 4.18
N GLY A 147 10.75 32.88 3.09
CA GLY A 147 11.20 31.49 3.04
C GLY A 147 12.67 31.38 3.43
N GLN A 148 13.53 32.23 2.87
CA GLN A 148 14.96 32.29 3.21
C GLN A 148 15.18 32.71 4.67
N ALA A 149 14.39 33.66 5.19
CA ALA A 149 14.45 34.06 6.60
C ALA A 149 13.97 32.96 7.56
N VAL A 150 12.92 32.22 7.18
CA VAL A 150 12.37 31.11 7.96
C VAL A 150 13.30 29.90 7.90
N GLU A 151 13.88 29.57 6.76
CA GLU A 151 14.83 28.46 6.63
C GLU A 151 16.13 28.74 7.40
N GLY A 152 16.64 29.97 7.37
CA GLY A 152 17.78 30.37 8.20
C GLY A 152 17.50 30.30 9.71
N THR A 153 16.29 30.67 10.15
CA THR A 153 15.91 30.61 11.57
C THR A 153 15.55 29.19 12.04
N LEU A 154 14.90 28.41 11.19
CA LEU A 154 14.53 27.03 11.46
C LEU A 154 15.75 26.12 11.42
N ALA A 155 16.69 26.28 10.48
CA ALA A 155 17.94 25.51 10.47
C ALA A 155 18.75 25.72 11.76
N SER A 156 18.81 26.96 12.26
CA SER A 156 19.46 27.27 13.54
C SER A 156 18.73 26.65 14.75
N SER A 157 17.39 26.57 14.71
CA SER A 157 16.59 26.00 15.81
C SER A 157 16.55 24.47 15.78
N THR A 158 16.53 23.86 14.59
CA THR A 158 16.53 22.40 14.38
C THR A 158 17.89 21.79 14.72
N ALA A 159 19.00 22.45 14.38
CA ALA A 159 20.34 22.01 14.78
C ALA A 159 20.51 21.91 16.31
N THR A 160 19.75 22.69 17.09
CA THR A 160 19.81 22.67 18.57
C THR A 160 18.90 21.59 19.18
N SER A 161 17.85 21.16 18.46
CA SER A 161 16.83 20.23 18.99
C SER A 161 16.92 18.81 18.43
N MET A 162 17.62 18.61 17.32
CA MET A 162 17.92 17.30 16.74
C MET A 162 19.42 17.19 16.44
N PRO A 163 20.26 16.76 17.40
CA PRO A 163 21.68 16.55 17.16
C PRO A 163 21.87 15.42 16.13
N GLU A 164 22.74 15.62 15.15
CA GLU A 164 22.94 14.67 14.04
C GLU A 164 23.31 13.25 14.52
N SER A 165 23.98 13.10 15.67
CA SER A 165 24.31 11.76 16.18
C SER A 165 23.09 10.92 16.56
N GLU A 166 21.98 11.54 16.95
CA GLU A 166 20.73 10.81 17.25
C GLU A 166 20.03 10.36 15.96
N VAL A 167 20.16 11.15 14.88
CA VAL A 167 19.63 10.82 13.56
C VAL A 167 20.42 9.68 12.93
N ASP A 168 21.76 9.73 13.00
CA ASP A 168 22.64 8.66 12.50
C ASP A 168 22.40 7.33 13.23
N SER A 169 22.23 7.38 14.56
CA SER A 169 21.89 6.20 15.36
C SER A 169 20.55 5.58 14.94
N LEU A 170 19.53 6.41 14.67
CA LEU A 170 18.24 5.94 14.19
C LEU A 170 18.33 5.33 12.77
N ILE A 171 19.09 5.95 11.87
CA ILE A 171 19.32 5.42 10.52
C ILE A 171 20.04 4.07 10.57
N GLN A 172 21.03 3.92 11.45
CA GLN A 172 21.72 2.66 11.68
C GLN A 172 20.76 1.58 12.21
N GLN A 173 19.95 1.91 13.23
CA GLN A 173 18.98 0.98 13.83
C GLN A 173 17.92 0.51 12.82
N VAL A 174 17.39 1.42 11.99
CA VAL A 174 16.42 1.09 10.94
C VAL A 174 17.06 0.25 9.82
N SER A 175 18.33 0.51 9.49
CA SER A 175 19.08 -0.25 8.49
C SER A 175 19.33 -1.70 8.94
N ASP A 176 19.63 -1.89 10.22
CA ASP A 176 19.82 -3.20 10.85
C ASP A 176 18.48 -3.97 10.93
N GLU A 177 17.39 -3.30 11.33
CA GLU A 177 16.07 -3.92 11.48
C GLU A 177 15.44 -4.34 10.14
N HIS A 178 15.71 -3.60 9.06
CA HIS A 178 15.26 -3.93 7.71
C HIS A 178 16.24 -4.81 6.92
N GLY A 179 17.36 -5.24 7.52
CA GLY A 179 18.33 -6.12 6.87
C GLY A 179 18.97 -5.52 5.61
N LEU A 180 19.00 -4.18 5.51
CA LEU A 180 19.59 -3.47 4.37
C LEU A 180 21.12 -3.70 4.30
N GLU A 181 21.75 -4.00 5.43
CA GLU A 181 23.17 -4.40 5.53
C GLU A 181 23.43 -5.83 4.99
N PHE A 182 22.45 -6.74 5.11
CA PHE A 182 22.56 -8.07 4.53
C PHE A 182 22.26 -8.07 3.03
N ALA A 183 21.37 -7.19 2.56
CA ALA A 183 21.14 -6.98 1.13
C ALA A 183 22.33 -6.32 0.44
N SER A 184 22.99 -5.34 1.07
CA SER A 184 24.21 -4.73 0.51
C SER A 184 25.38 -5.74 0.47
N ARG A 185 25.63 -6.49 1.55
CA ARG A 185 26.65 -7.56 1.57
C ARG A 185 26.32 -8.74 0.64
N ALA A 186 25.05 -9.11 0.47
CA ALA A 186 24.65 -10.18 -0.44
C ALA A 186 24.71 -9.77 -1.91
N VAL A 187 24.46 -8.49 -2.23
CA VAL A 187 24.69 -7.94 -3.57
C VAL A 187 26.19 -7.91 -3.87
N ASP A 188 27.03 -7.48 -2.93
CA ASP A 188 28.49 -7.52 -3.09
C ASP A 188 29.04 -8.95 -3.23
N ALA A 189 28.48 -9.93 -2.48
CA ALA A 189 28.86 -11.35 -2.60
C ALA A 189 28.35 -12.01 -3.90
N ALA A 190 27.25 -11.53 -4.49
CA ALA A 190 26.71 -12.05 -5.75
C ALA A 190 27.43 -11.50 -7.01
N THR A 191 28.20 -10.42 -6.88
CA THR A 191 29.03 -9.85 -7.96
C THR A 191 30.47 -10.37 -8.02
N ALA A 192 30.87 -11.29 -7.14
CA ALA A 192 32.20 -11.92 -7.22
C ALA A 192 32.20 -13.06 -8.26
N PRO A 193 33.05 -13.03 -9.30
CA PRO A 193 33.10 -14.10 -10.29
C PRO A 193 33.66 -15.38 -9.67
N VAL A 194 32.94 -16.49 -9.87
CA VAL A 194 33.37 -17.84 -9.49
C VAL A 194 34.60 -18.21 -10.31
N ALA A 195 35.79 -17.99 -9.74
CA ALA A 195 37.05 -18.54 -10.25
C ALA A 195 37.39 -19.81 -9.46
N MET A 196 37.20 -20.94 -10.14
CA MET A 196 37.64 -22.25 -9.71
C MET A 196 39.17 -22.27 -9.50
N LYS A 197 39.62 -22.52 -8.27
CA LYS A 197 40.94 -23.14 -8.03
C LYS A 197 40.94 -23.94 -6.71
N VAL A 198 41.10 -25.25 -6.86
CA VAL A 198 41.46 -26.19 -5.80
C VAL A 198 42.88 -25.87 -5.33
N THR A 199 43.08 -25.67 -4.02
CA THR A 199 44.07 -26.36 -3.15
C THR A 199 44.19 -25.64 -1.79
N ASN A 200 43.89 -26.40 -0.72
CA ASN A 200 44.58 -26.47 0.57
C ASN A 200 44.83 -25.23 1.47
N THR A 201 44.35 -25.38 2.71
CA THR A 201 45.04 -25.09 3.99
C THR A 201 44.78 -23.72 4.67
N GLU A 202 44.20 -23.85 5.87
CA GLU A 202 44.36 -23.06 7.12
C GLU A 202 43.85 -21.60 7.24
N THR A 203 42.95 -21.45 8.22
CA THR A 203 42.85 -20.45 9.29
C THR A 203 43.89 -19.31 9.34
N ALA A 204 43.37 -18.12 9.67
CA ALA A 204 44.01 -16.90 10.18
C ALA A 204 44.26 -15.77 9.16
N THR A 205 43.44 -14.71 9.23
CA THR A 205 43.81 -13.28 9.08
C THR A 205 42.56 -12.40 9.23
N GLN A 206 42.29 -11.91 10.45
CA GLN A 206 41.46 -10.72 10.68
C GLN A 206 42.29 -9.55 11.27
N GLU A 207 43.53 -9.79 11.70
CA GLU A 207 44.40 -8.75 12.29
C GLU A 207 45.20 -7.94 11.25
N ALA A 208 45.34 -8.43 10.01
CA ALA A 208 46.18 -7.78 9.00
C ALA A 208 45.55 -6.54 8.35
N ASP A 209 44.22 -6.39 8.41
CA ASP A 209 43.50 -5.28 7.80
C ASP A 209 43.41 -4.05 8.72
N GLU A 210 43.36 -4.25 10.05
CA GLU A 210 43.35 -3.15 11.03
C GLU A 210 44.71 -2.40 11.03
N ASP A 211 45.83 -3.13 11.00
CA ASP A 211 47.18 -2.57 10.94
C ASP A 211 47.46 -1.73 9.68
N GLN A 212 46.80 -2.03 8.56
CA GLN A 212 46.93 -1.25 7.32
C GLN A 212 46.11 0.04 7.36
N LEU A 213 44.96 0.03 8.03
CA LEU A 213 44.11 1.20 8.21
C LEU A 213 44.75 2.20 9.17
N GLU A 214 45.33 1.73 10.28
CA GLU A 214 46.03 2.61 11.23
C GLU A 214 47.24 3.31 10.59
N LYS A 215 48.01 2.61 9.76
CA LYS A 215 49.14 3.20 9.02
C LYS A 215 48.70 4.26 8.01
N ARG A 216 47.56 4.06 7.34
CA ARG A 216 47.00 5.05 6.41
C ARG A 216 46.46 6.29 7.14
N LEU A 217 45.86 6.11 8.31
CA LEU A 217 45.38 7.22 9.15
C LEU A 217 46.53 8.03 9.75
N ALA A 218 47.63 7.38 10.15
CA ALA A 218 48.82 8.06 10.64
C ALA A 218 49.48 8.92 9.55
N ALA A 219 49.49 8.46 8.29
CA ALA A 219 50.03 9.20 7.16
C ALA A 219 49.22 10.43 6.74
N LEU A 220 47.95 10.54 7.16
CA LEU A 220 47.12 11.74 6.95
C LEU A 220 47.12 12.71 8.14
N ARG A 221 47.66 12.30 9.28
CA ARG A 221 47.79 13.15 10.49
C ARG A 221 49.19 13.76 10.66
N GLY A 222 50.12 13.43 9.76
CA GLY A 222 51.48 13.99 9.70
C GLY A 222 51.61 15.05 8.61
#